data_AF-A0AAV1L843-F1
#
_entry.id   AF-A0AAV1L843-F1
#
_cell.length_a   1.000
_cell.length_b   1.000
_cell.length_c   1.000
_cell.angle_alpha   90.00
_cell.angle_beta   90.00
_cell.angle_gamma   90.00
#
_symmetry.space_group_name_H-M   'P 1'
#
loop_
_entity.id
_entity.type
_entity.pdbx_description
1 polymer ?
#
loop_
_entity_poly.entity_id
_entity_poly.type
_entity_poly.pdbx_seq_one_letter_code
_entity_poly.pdbx_strand_id
1 'polypeptide(L)' 'MLKLKLKKRLKVLALLEQEKHLVPLNVLALKYLSVPATSVPSERMFSKSGYVLSPRRSRLQADAVDHICFLNQNYDLCG' A
#
# COMPACT_ATOMS: atom_id res chain seq x y z
N MET A 1 -16.34 -4.63 -33.31
CA MET A 1 -15.63 -5.65 -32.51
C MET A 1 -14.20 -5.21 -32.16
N LEU A 2 -14.01 -3.97 -31.72
CA LEU A 2 -12.70 -3.32 -31.59
C LEU A 2 -12.63 -2.41 -30.36
N LYS A 3 -12.69 -2.95 -29.14
CA LYS A 3 -12.21 -2.30 -27.89
C LYS A 3 -11.86 -3.32 -26.79
N LEU A 4 -11.32 -4.49 -27.14
CA LEU A 4 -10.99 -5.55 -26.16
C LEU A 4 -9.51 -5.96 -26.15
N LYS A 5 -8.62 -5.09 -26.62
CA LYS A 5 -7.18 -5.21 -26.46
C LYS A 5 -6.69 -3.89 -25.84
N LEU A 6 -5.89 -3.97 -24.77
CA LEU A 6 -5.24 -2.87 -24.03
C LEU A 6 -5.88 -2.40 -22.70
N LYS A 7 -6.19 -3.33 -21.79
CA LYS A 7 -6.28 -3.02 -20.35
C LYS A 7 -5.57 -4.09 -19.51
N LYS A 8 -4.37 -4.50 -19.91
CA LYS A 8 -3.63 -5.62 -19.30
C LYS A 8 -3.07 -5.37 -17.88
N ARG A 9 -3.31 -4.20 -17.27
CA ARG A 9 -3.04 -3.92 -15.84
C ARG A 9 -3.91 -2.78 -15.32
N LEU A 10 -5.22 -2.80 -15.56
CA LEU A 10 -6.03 -1.81 -14.85
C LEU A 10 -6.18 -2.20 -13.39
N LYS A 11 -5.63 -1.37 -12.52
CA LYS A 11 -5.91 -1.38 -11.08
C LYS A 11 -7.44 -1.29 -10.93
N VAL A 12 -8.06 -2.36 -10.46
CA VAL A 12 -9.53 -2.44 -10.26
C VAL A 12 -10.02 -1.24 -9.44
N LEU A 13 -9.23 -0.78 -8.47
CA LEU A 13 -9.52 0.43 -7.68
C LEU A 13 -9.61 1.70 -8.54
N ALA A 14 -8.70 1.88 -9.51
CA ALA A 14 -8.70 3.04 -10.40
C ALA A 14 -9.85 3.00 -11.41
N LEU A 15 -10.40 1.81 -11.70
CA LEU A 15 -11.61 1.67 -12.50
C LEU A 15 -12.85 2.12 -11.72
N LEU A 16 -12.95 1.70 -10.46
CA LEU A 16 -14.06 2.05 -9.59
C LEU A 16 -14.16 3.56 -9.43
N GLU A 17 -13.03 4.24 -9.22
CA GLU A 17 -12.99 5.70 -9.03
C GLU A 17 -13.51 6.52 -10.23
N GLN A 18 -13.51 5.97 -11.44
CA GLN A 18 -13.99 6.68 -12.64
C GLN A 18 -15.51 6.62 -12.83
N GLU A 19 -16.19 5.62 -12.26
CA GLU A 19 -17.61 5.38 -12.49
C GLU A 19 -18.49 6.11 -11.46
N LYS A 20 -18.77 7.39 -11.71
CA LYS A 20 -19.56 8.27 -10.82
C LYS A 20 -21.01 7.83 -10.61
N HIS A 21 -21.56 6.95 -11.44
CA HIS A 21 -22.95 6.51 -11.34
C HIS A 21 -23.16 5.37 -10.33
N LEU A 22 -22.09 4.73 -9.86
CA LEU A 22 -22.13 3.55 -8.98
C LEU A 22 -21.59 3.86 -7.57
N VAL A 23 -21.73 5.10 -7.10
CA VAL A 23 -21.12 5.60 -5.85
C VAL A 23 -21.31 4.65 -4.66
N PRO A 24 -22.51 4.10 -4.37
CA PRO A 24 -22.67 3.19 -3.22
C PRO A 24 -21.84 1.90 -3.36
N LEU A 25 -21.77 1.36 -4.57
CA LEU A 25 -21.00 0.15 -4.86
C LEU A 25 -19.50 0.43 -4.84
N ASN A 26 -19.07 1.60 -5.32
CA ASN A 26 -17.68 2.02 -5.28
C ASN A 26 -17.16 2.13 -3.85
N VAL A 27 -17.95 2.70 -2.93
CA VAL A 27 -17.55 2.80 -1.52
C VAL A 27 -17.32 1.40 -0.93
N LEU A 28 -18.21 0.45 -1.21
CA LEU A 28 -18.05 -0.94 -0.75
C LEU A 28 -16.84 -1.61 -1.42
N ALA A 29 -16.67 -1.42 -2.72
CA ALA A 29 -15.59 -2.04 -3.47
C ALA A 29 -14.21 -1.49 -3.03
N LEU A 30 -14.07 -0.18 -2.81
CA LEU A 30 -12.86 0.40 -2.24
C LEU A 30 -12.59 -0.13 -0.83
N LYS A 31 -13.62 -0.26 0.01
CA LYS A 31 -13.46 -0.78 1.38
C LYS A 31 -12.97 -2.23 1.41
N TYR A 32 -13.49 -3.11 0.56
CA TYR A 32 -13.17 -4.55 0.62
C TYR A 32 -12.01 -4.95 -0.30
N LEU A 33 -11.81 -4.28 -1.43
CA LEU A 33 -10.76 -4.65 -2.40
C LEU A 33 -9.43 -3.94 -2.15
N SER A 34 -9.39 -2.89 -1.31
CA SER A 34 -8.13 -2.25 -0.91
C SER A 34 -7.34 -3.05 0.13
N VAL A 35 -8.01 -3.95 0.85
CA VAL A 35 -7.39 -4.80 1.87
C VAL A 35 -6.54 -5.87 1.18
N PRO A 36 -5.25 -5.99 1.50
CA PRO A 36 -4.43 -7.07 0.97
C PRO A 36 -4.93 -8.42 1.48
N ALA A 37 -4.95 -9.43 0.60
CA ALA A 37 -5.43 -10.77 0.95
C ALA A 37 -4.50 -11.53 1.91
N THR A 38 -3.27 -11.05 2.13
CA THR A 38 -2.24 -11.72 2.93
C THR A 38 -1.44 -10.74 3.78
N SER A 39 -0.77 -11.24 4.81
CA SER A 39 0.18 -10.51 5.68
C SER A 39 1.52 -10.18 5.02
N VAL A 40 1.78 -10.72 3.82
CA VAL A 40 3.03 -10.58 3.07
C VAL A 40 3.51 -9.11 2.93
N PRO A 41 2.65 -8.11 2.72
CA PRO A 41 3.08 -6.71 2.68
C PRO A 41 3.68 -6.25 4.02
N SER A 42 3.06 -6.64 5.14
CA SER A 42 3.54 -6.33 6.50
C SER A 42 4.84 -7.05 6.81
N GLU A 43 4.94 -8.34 6.48
CA GLU A 43 6.19 -9.12 6.66
C GLU A 43 7.35 -8.52 5.87
N ARG A 44 7.09 -8.08 4.62
CA ARG A 44 8.09 -7.39 3.80
C ARG A 44 8.56 -6.08 4.44
N MET A 45 7.63 -5.34 5.03
CA MET A 45 7.94 -4.11 5.77
C MET A 45 8.83 -4.42 6.98
N PHE A 46 8.47 -5.41 7.79
CA PHE A 46 9.26 -5.83 8.96
C PHE A 46 10.64 -6.41 8.60
N SER A 47 10.72 -7.17 7.51
CA SER A 47 12.00 -7.66 6.99
C SER A 47 12.92 -6.50 6.59
N LYS A 48 12.38 -5.46 5.97
CA LYS A 48 13.14 -4.24 5.62
C LYS A 48 13.50 -3.41 6.86
N SER A 49 12.60 -3.25 7.81
CA SER A 49 12.87 -2.50 9.04
C SER A 49 13.90 -3.20 9.94
N GLY A 50 14.11 -4.52 9.78
CA GLY A 50 15.23 -5.25 10.38
C GLY A 50 16.61 -4.66 10.04
N TYR A 51 16.77 -4.01 8.88
CA TYR A 51 18.00 -3.27 8.55
C TYR A 51 18.13 -1.95 9.32
N VAL A 52 17.01 -1.28 9.63
CA VAL A 52 16.98 -0.09 10.49
C VAL A 52 17.35 -0.46 11.93
N LEU A 53 16.82 -1.58 12.41
CA LEU A 53 17.06 -2.18 13.73
C LEU A 53 18.33 -3.04 13.80
N SER A 54 19.31 -2.80 12.91
CA SER A 54 20.56 -3.58 12.91
C SER A 54 21.24 -3.56 14.29
N PRO A 55 22.07 -4.57 14.64
CA PRO A 55 22.76 -4.63 15.94
C PRO A 55 23.56 -3.36 16.28
N ARG A 56 24.05 -2.64 15.26
CA ARG A 56 24.78 -1.36 15.38
C ARG A 56 23.89 -0.17 15.78
N ARG A 57 22.57 -0.26 15.58
CA ARG A 57 21.56 0.77 15.90
C ARG A 57 20.48 0.25 16.86
N SER A 58 20.84 -0.70 17.72
CA SER A 58 19.95 -1.35 18.69
C SER A 58 19.46 -0.45 19.84
N ARG A 59 19.97 0.78 19.94
CA ARG A 59 19.65 1.75 21.01
C ARG A 59 18.53 2.74 20.66
N LEU A 60 17.76 2.46 19.61
CA LEU A 60 16.59 3.25 19.23
C LEU A 60 15.39 2.90 20.11
N GLN A 61 14.65 3.92 20.54
CA GLN A 61 13.36 3.73 21.19
C GLN A 61 12.32 3.24 20.18
N ALA A 62 11.34 2.47 20.63
CA ALA A 62 10.28 1.91 19.78
C ALA A 62 9.59 2.99 18.93
N ASP A 63 9.20 4.11 19.54
CA ASP A 63 8.55 5.23 18.85
C ASP A 63 9.39 5.80 17.70
N ALA A 64 10.71 5.90 17.89
CA ALA A 64 11.62 6.39 16.87
C ALA A 64 11.70 5.43 15.67
N VAL A 65 11.62 4.12 15.92
CA VAL A 65 11.62 3.08 14.89
C VAL A 65 10.34 3.15 14.07
N ASP A 66 9.20 3.37 14.72
CA ASP A 66 7.90 3.52 14.05
C ASP A 66 7.90 4.73 13.12
N HIS A 67 8.41 5.87 13.59
CA HIS A 67 8.54 7.06 12.74
C HIS A 67 9.46 6.84 11.54
N ILE A 68 10.61 6.20 11.72
CA ILE A 68 11.52 5.89 10.62
C ILE A 68 10.87 4.93 9.62
N CYS A 69 10.16 3.91 10.10
CA CYS A 69 9.44 2.96 9.23
C CYS A 69 8.31 3.64 8.44
N PHE A 70 7.59 4.56 9.07
CA PHE A 70 6.55 5.36 8.43
C PHE A 70 7.13 6.28 7.34
N LEU A 71 8.17 7.04 7.66
CA LEU A 71 8.82 7.94 6.71
C LEU A 71 9.42 7.18 5.52
N ASN A 72 10.06 6.05 5.77
CA ASN A 72 10.66 5.23 4.72
C ASN A 72 9.61 4.61 3.78
N GLN A 73 8.41 4.29 4.26
CA GLN A 73 7.32 3.79 3.41
C GLN A 73 6.66 4.89 2.57
N ASN A 74 6.66 6.13 3.07
CA ASN A 74 5.98 7.25 2.44
C ASN A 74 6.95 8.25 1.79
N TYR A 75 8.21 7.87 1.62
CA TYR A 75 9.26 8.76 1.12
C TYR A 75 8.87 9.39 -0.24
N ASP A 76 8.28 8.59 -1.14
CA ASP A 76 7.82 9.03 -2.47
C ASP A 76 6.61 9.99 -2.44
N LEU A 77 5.93 10.13 -1.31
CA LEU A 77 4.80 11.05 -1.12
C LEU A 77 5.23 12.37 -0.47
N CYS A 78 6.41 12.40 0.16
CA CYS A 78 6.92 13.55 0.90
C CYS A 78 8.04 14.32 0.17
N GLY A 79 8.60 13.75 -0.90
CA GLY A 79 9.60 14.39 -1.78
C GLY A 79 8.99 14.81 -3.11
#